data_AF-A0A7I9YRV4-F1
#
_entry.id   AF-A0A7I9YRV4-F1
#
_cell.length_a   1.000
_cell.length_b   1.000
_cell.length_c   1.000
_cell.angle_alpha   90.00
_cell.angle_beta   90.00
_cell.angle_gamma   90.00
#
_symmetry.space_group_name_H-M   'P 1'
#
loop_
_entity.id
_entity.type
_entity.pdbx_description
1 polymer ?
#
loop_
_entity_poly.entity_id
_entity_poly.type
_entity_poly.pdbx_seq_one_letter_code
_entity_poly.pdbx_strand_id
1 'polypeptide(L)'
;MTERQLSATDAAVRERITELSVHIPCGKLRGRVKGRWQSCPDEDSPERWEGCDVSRACDLCIVCFRGTAGGVSRWAWLGCEDCRAINAALEQMWGFRPLALGRHSLMNGIGVRGGAPPEVVEQHTAQLAAFARSRGGLRDWYHREYPRLAAEFDPLADIPLRVWQQKWPPGRRASADAISRFLGRELPLRPPK
;
A
#
# COMPACT_ATOMS: atom_id res chain seq x y z
N MET A 1 -0.11 -22.74 23.80
CA MET A 1 0.11 -22.21 22.43
C MET A 1 1.12 -23.10 21.76
N THR A 2 0.69 -23.87 20.76
CA THR A 2 1.60 -24.74 20.00
C THR A 2 2.58 -23.85 19.23
N GLU A 3 3.87 -23.95 19.55
CA GLU A 3 4.93 -23.39 18.71
C GLU A 3 4.73 -23.97 17.31
N ARG A 4 4.30 -23.11 16.38
CA ARG A 4 4.12 -23.52 15.00
C ARG A 4 5.52 -23.66 14.42
N GLN A 5 5.96 -24.88 14.23
CA GLN A 5 7.27 -25.16 13.66
C GLN A 5 7.34 -24.56 12.25
N LEU A 6 8.28 -23.65 12.03
CA LEU A 6 8.51 -23.03 10.73
C LEU A 6 9.00 -24.07 9.73
N SER A 7 8.67 -23.90 8.44
CA SER A 7 9.33 -24.66 7.38
C SER A 7 10.83 -24.31 7.37
N ALA A 8 11.67 -25.22 6.86
CA ALA A 8 13.11 -24.95 6.73
C ALA A 8 13.37 -23.70 5.87
N THR A 9 12.55 -23.48 4.83
CA THR A 9 12.61 -22.30 3.97
C THR A 9 12.29 -21.02 4.73
N ASP A 10 11.18 -20.99 5.47
CA ASP A 10 10.80 -19.82 6.27
C ASP A 10 11.84 -19.53 7.37
N ALA A 11 12.37 -20.56 8.02
CA ALA A 11 13.42 -20.42 9.03
C ALA A 11 14.68 -19.79 8.44
N ALA A 12 15.16 -20.29 7.29
CA ALA A 12 16.33 -19.74 6.61
C ALA A 12 16.12 -18.29 6.15
N VAL A 13 14.93 -17.95 5.64
CA VAL A 13 14.57 -16.57 5.28
C VAL A 13 14.60 -15.65 6.51
N ARG A 14 14.05 -16.11 7.64
CA ARG A 14 14.00 -15.35 8.90
C ARG A 14 15.35 -15.14 9.56
N GLU A 15 16.29 -16.07 9.34
CA GLU A 15 17.68 -15.95 9.77
C GLU A 15 18.46 -14.98 8.87
N ARG A 16 18.27 -15.07 7.54
CA ARG A 16 18.98 -14.24 6.55
C ARG A 16 18.59 -12.77 6.60
N ILE A 17 17.30 -12.46 6.76
CA ILE A 17 16.80 -11.09 6.70
C ILE A 17 16.85 -10.45 8.09
N THR A 18 17.81 -9.55 8.27
CA THR A 18 18.05 -8.87 9.56
C THR A 18 17.25 -7.57 9.73
N GLU A 19 16.70 -7.04 8.65
CA GLU A 19 15.94 -5.79 8.63
C GLU A 19 14.79 -5.84 7.63
N LEU A 20 13.88 -4.86 7.73
CA LEU A 20 12.73 -4.78 6.83
C LEU A 20 13.18 -4.62 5.37
N SER A 21 12.78 -5.57 4.53
CA SER A 21 13.23 -5.71 3.15
C SER A 21 12.04 -5.88 2.21
N VAL A 22 12.17 -5.36 0.99
CA VAL A 22 11.24 -5.60 -0.11
C VAL A 22 11.50 -6.99 -0.66
N HIS A 23 10.50 -7.86 -0.59
CA HIS A 23 10.53 -9.13 -1.28
C HIS A 23 10.21 -8.91 -2.75
N ILE A 24 11.23 -9.03 -3.62
CA ILE A 24 11.11 -8.65 -5.04
C ILE A 24 10.00 -9.43 -5.78
N PRO A 25 9.80 -10.74 -5.57
CA PRO A 25 8.70 -11.48 -6.20
C PRO A 25 7.31 -10.89 -5.99
N CYS A 26 6.96 -10.50 -4.76
CA CYS A 26 5.59 -10.10 -4.41
C CYS A 26 5.42 -8.65 -3.95
N GLY A 27 6.48 -7.84 -3.96
CA GLY A 27 6.44 -6.41 -3.63
C GLY A 27 5.95 -6.07 -2.23
N LYS A 28 5.91 -7.06 -1.33
CA LYS A 28 5.59 -6.85 0.08
C LYS A 28 6.87 -6.68 0.88
N LEU A 29 6.73 -6.01 2.01
CA LEU A 29 7.81 -5.89 2.97
C LEU A 29 7.77 -7.12 3.89
N ARG A 30 8.91 -7.78 4.06
CA ARG A 30 9.13 -8.82 5.07
C ARG A 30 10.39 -8.55 5.87
N GLY A 31 10.46 -9.06 7.10
CA GLY A 31 11.57 -8.80 8.00
C GLY A 31 11.14 -8.36 9.40
N ARG A 32 12.12 -8.08 10.26
CA ARG A 32 11.87 -7.63 11.63
C ARG A 32 11.39 -6.18 11.68
N VAL A 33 10.32 -5.93 12.42
CA VAL A 33 9.77 -4.59 12.69
C VAL A 33 9.20 -4.55 14.11
N LYS A 34 9.65 -3.58 14.92
CA LYS A 34 9.21 -3.42 16.33
C LYS A 34 9.27 -4.72 17.14
N GLY A 35 10.33 -5.51 16.96
CA GLY A 35 10.54 -6.77 17.68
C GLY A 35 9.72 -7.97 17.18
N ARG A 36 8.84 -7.81 16.19
CA ARG A 36 8.05 -8.88 15.57
C ARG A 36 8.52 -9.17 14.16
N TRP A 37 8.29 -10.37 13.66
CA TRP A 37 8.53 -10.67 12.25
C TRP A 37 7.28 -10.32 11.43
N GLN A 38 7.47 -9.52 10.39
CA GLN A 38 6.44 -9.25 9.40
C GLN A 38 6.65 -10.18 8.21
N SER A 39 5.64 -11.00 7.92
CA SER A 39 5.70 -11.93 6.79
C SER A 39 5.15 -11.33 5.49
N CYS A 40 5.60 -11.89 4.37
CA CYS A 40 4.95 -11.72 3.06
C CYS A 40 4.03 -12.92 2.72
N PRO A 41 3.18 -12.81 1.69
CA PRO A 41 2.32 -13.91 1.23
C PRO A 41 3.05 -15.14 0.67
N ASP A 42 4.34 -15.02 0.36
CA ASP A 42 5.13 -16.13 -0.22
C ASP A 42 5.82 -16.99 0.85
N GLU A 43 5.64 -16.69 2.14
CA GLU A 43 6.04 -17.57 3.23
C GLU A 43 5.00 -18.67 3.44
N ASP A 44 5.45 -19.89 3.78
CA ASP A 44 4.58 -21.04 4.01
C ASP A 44 3.73 -20.85 5.27
N SER A 45 4.32 -20.21 6.28
CA SER A 45 3.72 -19.96 7.59
C SER A 45 3.84 -18.48 7.99
N PRO A 46 3.04 -17.58 7.37
CA PRO A 46 3.06 -16.17 7.70
C PRO A 46 2.75 -15.92 9.17
N GLU A 47 3.53 -15.05 9.81
CA GLU A 47 3.35 -14.71 11.22
C GLU A 47 2.05 -13.93 11.44
N ARG A 48 1.27 -14.38 12.43
CA ARG A 48 0.06 -13.69 12.88
C ARG A 48 0.34 -12.91 14.15
N TRP A 49 0.00 -11.64 14.12
CA TRP A 49 0.15 -10.73 15.25
C TRP A 49 -1.15 -10.68 16.03
N GLU A 50 -1.17 -11.32 17.20
CA GLU A 50 -2.31 -11.27 18.10
C GLU A 50 -2.63 -9.81 18.51
N GLY A 51 -3.93 -9.52 18.61
CA GLY A 51 -4.45 -8.19 18.93
C GLY A 51 -4.36 -7.15 17.81
N CYS A 52 -3.88 -7.51 16.62
CA CYS A 52 -3.81 -6.62 15.46
C CYS A 52 -4.89 -6.97 14.43
N ASP A 53 -5.49 -5.96 13.78
CA ASP A 53 -6.39 -6.18 12.64
C ASP A 53 -5.62 -6.80 11.45
N VAL A 54 -4.34 -6.45 11.32
CA VAL A 54 -3.46 -6.95 10.26
C VAL A 54 -2.05 -7.17 10.81
N SER A 55 -1.45 -8.30 10.48
CA SER A 55 -0.09 -8.69 10.92
C SER A 55 1.02 -8.05 10.07
N ARG A 56 0.92 -6.73 9.86
CA ARG A 56 1.96 -5.93 9.21
C ARG A 56 1.92 -4.49 9.71
N ALA A 57 3.08 -3.98 10.07
CA ALA A 57 3.26 -2.60 10.52
C ALA A 57 3.58 -1.64 9.36
N CYS A 58 4.22 -2.15 8.31
CA CYS A 58 4.76 -1.33 7.24
C CYS A 58 4.50 -1.99 5.88
N ASP A 59 4.07 -1.22 4.89
CA ASP A 59 3.93 -1.63 3.50
C ASP A 59 4.64 -0.62 2.60
N LEU A 60 5.06 -1.02 1.40
CA LEU A 60 5.32 -0.03 0.36
C LEU A 60 4.02 0.71 0.00
N CYS A 61 4.13 2.01 -0.27
CA CYS A 61 3.03 2.81 -0.77
C CYS A 61 2.44 2.17 -2.03
N ILE A 62 1.12 1.92 -2.05
CA ILE A 62 0.44 1.29 -3.19
C ILE A 62 0.46 2.13 -4.47
N VAL A 63 0.82 3.41 -4.37
CA VAL A 63 0.83 4.34 -5.49
C VAL A 63 2.24 4.49 -6.05
N CYS A 64 3.20 4.97 -5.25
CA CYS A 64 4.54 5.21 -5.75
C CYS A 64 5.49 4.02 -5.60
N PHE A 65 5.18 3.06 -4.71
CA PHE A 65 6.06 1.95 -4.32
C PHE A 65 7.43 2.38 -3.77
N ARG A 66 7.63 3.65 -3.42
CA ARG A 66 8.89 4.19 -2.89
C ARG A 66 8.82 4.51 -1.41
N GLY A 67 7.79 5.28 -1.04
CA GLY A 67 7.53 5.61 0.36
C GLY A 67 6.90 4.43 1.09
N THR A 68 6.89 4.50 2.42
CA THR A 68 6.20 3.53 3.26
C THR A 68 4.80 4.01 3.64
N ALA A 69 3.93 3.04 3.89
CA ALA A 69 2.56 3.20 4.36
C ALA A 69 2.25 2.06 5.34
N GLY A 70 0.97 1.87 5.66
CA GLY A 70 0.52 0.75 6.47
C GLY A 70 0.39 1.06 7.95
N GLY A 71 0.32 -0.01 8.72
CA GLY A 71 -0.04 -0.01 10.14
C GLY A 71 -0.86 -1.24 10.46
N VAL A 72 -0.86 -1.61 11.74
CA VAL A 72 -1.46 -2.85 12.25
C VAL A 72 -2.98 -2.82 12.34
N SER A 73 -3.60 -1.65 12.13
CA SER A 73 -5.04 -1.47 12.20
C SER A 73 -5.69 -1.45 10.81
N ARG A 74 -6.96 -1.86 10.74
CA ARG A 74 -7.85 -1.64 9.60
C ARG A 74 -8.01 -0.15 9.24
N TRP A 75 -7.69 0.75 10.18
CA TRP A 75 -7.68 2.21 10.00
C TRP A 75 -6.36 2.77 9.46
N ALA A 76 -5.47 1.91 8.95
CA ALA A 76 -4.21 2.33 8.35
C ALA A 76 -4.35 2.74 6.86
N TRP A 77 -3.47 3.63 6.43
CA TRP A 77 -3.39 4.07 5.03
C TRP A 77 -2.58 3.10 4.16
N LEU A 78 -2.90 3.05 2.87
CA LEU A 78 -2.18 2.29 1.84
C LEU A 78 -1.17 3.15 1.07
N GLY A 79 -1.29 4.48 1.15
CA GLY A 79 -0.38 5.43 0.53
C GLY A 79 0.57 6.08 1.53
N CYS A 80 1.79 6.41 1.10
CA CYS A 80 2.71 7.24 1.89
C CYS A 80 2.15 8.66 2.07
N GLU A 81 2.75 9.42 2.99
CA GLU A 81 2.36 10.79 3.30
C GLU A 81 2.26 11.69 2.07
N ASP A 82 3.28 11.71 1.20
CA ASP A 82 3.27 12.51 -0.02
C ASP A 82 2.13 12.14 -0.97
N CYS A 83 1.90 10.84 -1.20
CA CYS A 83 0.79 10.39 -2.06
C CYS A 83 -0.56 10.77 -1.46
N ARG A 84 -0.71 10.71 -0.14
CA ARG A 84 -1.95 11.14 0.54
C ARG A 84 -2.15 12.65 0.41
N ALA A 85 -1.10 13.44 0.62
CA ALA A 85 -1.16 14.89 0.51
C ALA A 85 -1.54 15.34 -0.90
N ILE A 86 -0.97 14.71 -1.93
CA ILE A 86 -1.33 14.99 -3.33
C ILE A 86 -2.77 14.56 -3.62
N ASN A 87 -3.16 13.36 -3.20
CA ASN A 87 -4.53 12.86 -3.41
C ASN A 87 -5.57 13.78 -2.75
N ALA A 88 -5.27 14.35 -1.58
CA ALA A 88 -6.11 15.33 -0.90
C ALA A 88 -6.16 16.69 -1.63
N ALA A 89 -5.02 17.15 -2.17
CA ALA A 89 -4.98 18.38 -2.98
C ALA A 89 -5.81 18.23 -4.28
N LEU A 90 -5.78 17.06 -4.91
CA LEU A 90 -6.61 16.77 -6.08
C LEU A 90 -8.09 16.70 -5.72
N GLU A 91 -8.44 16.15 -4.56
CA GLU A 91 -9.83 16.17 -4.06
C GLU A 91 -10.36 17.59 -3.88
N GLN A 92 -9.56 18.49 -3.30
CA GLN A 92 -9.93 19.90 -3.16
C GLN A 92 -10.14 20.60 -4.51
N MET A 93 -9.36 20.23 -5.53
CA MET A 93 -9.42 20.87 -6.84
C MET A 93 -10.51 20.30 -7.75
N TRP A 94 -10.72 18.98 -7.72
CA TRP A 94 -11.64 18.29 -8.62
C TRP A 94 -13.01 18.04 -8.00
N GLY A 95 -13.16 18.27 -6.70
CA GLY A 95 -14.38 17.97 -5.95
C GLY A 95 -14.59 16.48 -5.68
N PHE A 96 -13.64 15.61 -6.06
CA PHE A 96 -13.68 14.18 -5.76
C PHE A 96 -12.27 13.63 -5.55
N ARG A 97 -12.16 12.64 -4.64
CA ARG A 97 -10.90 11.96 -4.37
C ARG A 97 -10.60 10.91 -5.44
N PRO A 98 -9.46 10.99 -6.16
CA PRO A 98 -9.17 10.05 -7.24
C PRO A 98 -8.77 8.66 -6.75
N LEU A 99 -8.08 8.55 -5.61
CA LEU A 99 -7.56 7.29 -5.10
C LEU A 99 -8.15 6.93 -3.72
N ALA A 100 -8.65 5.71 -3.61
CA ALA A 100 -9.10 5.14 -2.36
C ALA A 100 -7.91 4.58 -1.55
N LEU A 101 -7.17 5.45 -0.87
CA LEU A 101 -5.94 5.09 -0.15
C LEU A 101 -6.17 4.58 1.27
N GLY A 102 -7.40 4.64 1.81
CA GLY A 102 -7.72 4.03 3.09
C GLY A 102 -8.01 2.54 2.95
N ARG A 103 -7.57 1.71 3.91
CA ARG A 103 -7.90 0.26 3.93
C ARG A 103 -9.40 0.01 4.04
N HIS A 104 -10.09 0.88 4.79
CA HIS A 104 -11.52 0.81 5.03
C HIS A 104 -12.28 1.86 4.21
N SER A 105 -13.49 1.54 3.74
CA SER A 105 -14.34 2.45 2.94
C SER A 105 -14.58 3.80 3.64
N LEU A 106 -14.88 3.77 4.94
CA LEU A 106 -15.06 4.97 5.77
C LEU A 106 -13.87 5.94 5.74
N MET A 107 -12.64 5.46 5.67
CA MET A 107 -11.44 6.32 5.52
C MET A 107 -11.42 7.04 4.18
N ASN A 108 -12.20 6.56 3.23
CA ASN A 108 -12.37 7.13 1.89
C ASN A 108 -13.66 7.96 1.77
N GLY A 109 -14.31 8.27 2.90
CA GLY A 109 -15.56 9.04 2.93
C GLY A 109 -16.81 8.24 2.55
N ILE A 110 -16.72 6.90 2.54
CA ILE A 110 -17.76 6.03 1.99
C ILE A 110 -18.38 5.22 3.11
N GLY A 111 -19.63 5.50 3.43
CA GLY A 111 -20.41 4.80 4.45
C GLY A 111 -21.90 4.84 4.11
N VAL A 112 -22.60 3.75 4.41
CA VAL A 112 -24.05 3.65 4.21
C VAL A 112 -24.74 3.81 5.56
N ARG A 113 -25.63 4.79 5.69
CA ARG A 113 -26.53 4.88 6.86
C ARG A 113 -27.72 3.94 6.65
N GLY A 114 -28.01 3.09 7.63
CA GLY A 114 -29.23 2.26 7.62
C GLY A 114 -30.49 3.12 7.72
N GLY A 115 -31.54 2.74 6.98
CA GLY A 115 -32.82 3.47 6.97
C GLY A 115 -32.83 4.77 6.16
N ALA A 116 -31.85 4.99 5.28
CA ALA A 116 -31.79 6.17 4.44
C ALA A 116 -32.85 6.14 3.31
N PRO A 117 -33.34 7.31 2.84
CA PRO A 117 -34.24 7.41 1.68
C PRO A 117 -33.64 6.75 0.43
N PRO A 118 -34.46 6.26 -0.52
CA PRO A 118 -33.99 5.55 -1.72
C PRO A 118 -32.92 6.31 -2.53
N GLU A 119 -33.06 7.62 -2.69
CA GLU A 119 -32.09 8.49 -3.36
C GLU A 119 -30.70 8.49 -2.68
N VAL A 120 -30.68 8.41 -1.35
CA VAL A 120 -29.45 8.34 -0.55
C VAL A 120 -28.83 6.95 -0.65
N VAL A 121 -29.66 5.90 -0.72
CA VAL A 121 -29.18 4.53 -0.96
C VAL A 121 -28.53 4.39 -2.33
N GLU A 122 -29.13 5.00 -3.38
CA GLU A 122 -28.56 5.01 -4.72
C GLU A 122 -27.21 5.75 -4.76
N GLN A 123 -27.12 6.93 -4.14
CA GLN A 123 -25.88 7.69 -4.01
C GLN A 123 -24.78 6.88 -3.28
N HIS A 124 -25.12 6.24 -2.16
CA HIS A 124 -24.20 5.38 -1.41
C HIS A 124 -23.75 4.16 -2.22
N THR A 125 -24.63 3.59 -3.03
CA THR A 125 -24.32 2.46 -3.91
C THR A 125 -23.33 2.88 -5.01
N ALA A 126 -23.54 4.05 -5.60
CA ALA A 126 -22.61 4.63 -6.58
C ALA A 126 -21.22 4.90 -5.97
N GLN A 127 -21.16 5.39 -4.73
CA GLN A 127 -19.91 5.60 -3.99
C GLN A 127 -19.18 4.29 -3.68
N LEU A 128 -19.89 3.25 -3.26
CA LEU A 128 -19.32 1.90 -3.07
C LEU A 128 -18.79 1.31 -4.37
N ALA A 129 -19.50 1.49 -5.49
CA ALA A 129 -19.04 1.06 -6.80
C ALA A 129 -17.78 1.83 -7.23
N ALA A 130 -17.71 3.14 -6.97
CA ALA A 130 -16.53 3.96 -7.22
C ALA A 130 -15.33 3.51 -6.39
N PHE A 131 -15.54 3.18 -5.11
CA PHE A 131 -14.51 2.58 -4.25
C PHE A 131 -13.98 1.27 -4.81
N ALA A 132 -14.87 0.35 -5.19
CA ALA A 132 -14.50 -0.93 -5.75
C ALA A 132 -13.69 -0.77 -7.04
N ARG A 133 -14.12 0.13 -7.95
CA ARG A 133 -13.37 0.49 -9.15
C ARG A 133 -12.00 1.08 -8.82
N SER A 134 -11.91 1.98 -7.84
CA SER A 134 -10.63 2.56 -7.41
C SER A 134 -9.67 1.49 -6.87
N ARG A 135 -10.17 0.52 -6.09
CA ARG A 135 -9.38 -0.62 -5.63
C ARG A 135 -8.95 -1.55 -6.76
N GLY A 136 -9.83 -1.80 -7.73
CA GLY A 136 -9.49 -2.51 -8.97
C GLY A 136 -8.36 -1.82 -9.72
N GLY A 137 -8.49 -0.52 -9.96
CA GLY A 137 -7.46 0.30 -10.61
C GLY A 137 -6.12 0.30 -9.86
N LEU A 138 -6.13 0.34 -8.53
CA LEU A 138 -4.91 0.20 -7.71
C LEU A 138 -4.26 -1.18 -7.83
N ARG A 139 -5.05 -2.24 -8.01
CA ARG A 139 -4.54 -3.59 -8.27
C ARG A 139 -3.91 -3.69 -9.66
N ASP A 140 -4.56 -3.14 -10.68
CA ASP A 140 -4.02 -3.13 -12.05
C ASP A 140 -2.75 -2.27 -12.13
N TRP A 141 -2.75 -1.15 -11.41
CA TRP A 141 -1.57 -0.30 -11.24
C TRP A 141 -0.42 -1.06 -10.59
N TYR A 142 -0.68 -1.80 -9.51
CA TYR A 142 0.31 -2.64 -8.86
C TYR A 142 0.98 -3.59 -9.86
N HIS A 143 0.22 -4.27 -10.70
CA HIS A 143 0.75 -5.21 -11.68
C HIS A 143 1.55 -4.56 -12.83
N ARG A 144 1.53 -3.24 -12.97
CA ARG A 144 2.30 -2.51 -13.99
C ARG A 144 3.49 -1.75 -13.40
N GLU A 145 3.24 -0.95 -12.38
CA GLU A 145 4.23 -0.01 -11.86
C GLU A 145 5.23 -0.68 -10.92
N TYR A 146 4.80 -1.61 -10.07
CA TYR A 146 5.73 -2.29 -9.18
C TYR A 146 6.79 -3.09 -9.96
N PRO A 147 6.41 -3.96 -10.93
CA PRO A 147 7.40 -4.69 -11.75
C PRO A 147 8.39 -3.77 -12.47
N ARG A 148 7.92 -2.60 -12.94
CA ARG A 148 8.78 -1.61 -13.60
C ARG A 148 9.91 -1.11 -12.69
N LEU A 149 9.64 -0.91 -11.39
CA LEU A 149 10.65 -0.52 -10.41
C LEU A 149 11.50 -1.71 -9.94
N ALA A 150 10.88 -2.88 -9.84
CA ALA A 150 11.52 -4.11 -9.40
C ALA A 150 12.51 -4.68 -10.42
N ALA A 151 12.36 -4.37 -11.71
CA ALA A 151 13.21 -4.84 -12.80
C ALA A 151 14.71 -4.45 -12.67
N GLU A 152 15.04 -3.50 -11.79
CA GLU A 152 16.43 -3.13 -11.49
C GLU A 152 17.13 -4.09 -10.52
N PHE A 153 16.41 -5.05 -9.96
CA PHE A 153 16.90 -5.97 -8.94
C PHE A 153 16.77 -7.41 -9.40
N ASP A 154 17.51 -8.31 -8.75
CA ASP A 154 17.34 -9.74 -8.94
C ASP A 154 15.89 -10.15 -8.58
N PRO A 155 15.19 -10.89 -9.45
CA PRO A 155 13.77 -11.19 -9.30
C PRO A 155 13.44 -12.07 -8.08
N LEU A 156 14.43 -12.72 -7.48
CA LEU A 156 14.29 -13.59 -6.30
C LEU A 156 14.88 -12.95 -5.03
N ALA A 157 15.34 -11.70 -5.09
CA ALA A 157 16.01 -11.06 -3.98
C ALA A 157 15.07 -10.53 -2.90
N ASP A 158 15.65 -10.37 -1.71
CA ASP A 158 15.18 -9.47 -0.67
C ASP A 158 16.07 -8.24 -0.65
N ILE A 159 15.50 -7.07 -0.92
CA ILE A 159 16.25 -5.82 -0.96
C ILE A 159 15.93 -5.03 0.31
N PRO A 160 16.92 -4.71 1.16
CA PRO A 160 16.70 -3.86 2.33
C PRO A 160 15.95 -2.58 1.93
N LEU A 161 14.94 -2.20 2.71
CA LEU A 161 14.10 -1.05 2.38
C LEU A 161 14.92 0.23 2.15
N ARG A 162 16.01 0.43 2.90
CA ARG A 162 16.94 1.55 2.69
C ARG A 162 17.57 1.54 1.28
N VAL A 163 17.93 0.37 0.76
CA VAL A 163 18.58 0.20 -0.55
C VAL A 163 17.55 0.44 -1.65
N TRP A 164 16.35 -0.12 -1.49
CA TRP A 164 15.22 0.16 -2.36
C TRP A 164 14.93 1.66 -2.45
N GLN A 165 14.87 2.35 -1.31
CA GLN A 165 14.61 3.79 -1.25
C GLN A 165 15.78 4.64 -1.73
N GLN A 166 17.02 4.16 -1.64
CA GLN A 166 18.17 4.85 -2.23
C GLN A 166 18.11 4.81 -3.77
N LYS A 167 17.75 3.66 -4.35
CA LYS A 167 17.54 3.52 -5.81
C LYS A 167 16.31 4.30 -6.26
N TRP A 168 15.24 4.23 -5.47
CA TRP A 168 13.95 4.87 -5.75
C TRP A 168 13.53 5.81 -4.63
N PRO A 169 14.09 7.04 -4.57
CA PRO A 169 13.78 7.98 -3.50
C PRO A 169 12.28 8.30 -3.40
N PRO A 170 11.67 8.20 -2.20
CA PRO A 170 10.35 8.74 -1.97
C PRO A 170 10.40 10.28 -1.96
N GLY A 171 9.24 10.90 -2.10
CA GLY A 171 9.12 12.35 -2.05
C GLY A 171 7.97 12.85 -2.91
N ARG A 172 7.56 14.10 -2.67
CA ARG A 172 6.45 14.76 -3.38
C ARG A 172 6.57 14.66 -4.91
N ARG A 173 7.77 14.85 -5.49
CA ARG A 173 7.98 14.74 -6.95
C ARG A 173 7.70 13.32 -7.46
N ALA A 174 8.23 12.30 -6.79
CA ALA A 174 8.01 10.91 -7.17
C ALA A 174 6.54 10.49 -7.00
N SER A 175 5.88 10.99 -5.96
CA SER A 175 4.46 10.76 -5.74
C SER A 175 3.58 11.44 -6.79
N ALA A 176 3.91 12.66 -7.20
CA ALA A 176 3.19 13.37 -8.28
C ALA A 176 3.34 12.65 -9.62
N ASP A 177 4.55 12.23 -9.96
CA ASP A 177 4.85 11.42 -11.16
C ASP A 177 4.06 10.10 -11.17
N ALA A 178 4.07 9.36 -10.07
CA ALA A 178 3.31 8.11 -9.95
C ALA A 178 1.80 8.32 -10.09
N ILE A 179 1.24 9.36 -9.45
CA ILE A 179 -0.20 9.68 -9.56
C ILE A 179 -0.56 10.14 -10.97
N SER A 180 0.30 10.91 -11.63
CA SER A 180 0.13 11.34 -13.01
C SER A 180 0.07 10.14 -13.96
N ARG A 181 1.03 9.21 -13.85
CA ARG A 181 1.02 7.96 -14.62
C ARG A 181 -0.19 7.09 -14.32
N PHE A 182 -0.58 6.98 -13.04
CA PHE A 182 -1.77 6.22 -12.64
C PHE A 182 -3.03 6.76 -13.34
N LEU A 183 -3.19 8.08 -13.34
CA LEU A 183 -4.36 8.76 -13.89
C LEU A 183 -4.31 8.98 -15.40
N GLY A 184 -3.17 8.68 -16.04
CA GLY A 184 -2.94 8.91 -17.46
C GLY A 184 -3.01 10.39 -17.87
N ARG A 185 -2.70 11.31 -16.94
CA ARG A 185 -2.82 12.76 -17.17
C ARG A 185 -1.82 13.56 -16.35
N GLU A 186 -1.41 14.70 -16.87
CA GLU A 186 -0.62 15.66 -16.09
C GLU A 186 -1.43 16.20 -14.91
N LEU A 187 -0.76 16.37 -13.77
CA LEU A 187 -1.40 16.91 -12.59
C LEU A 187 -1.34 18.44 -12.62
N PRO A 188 -2.44 19.13 -12.28
CA PRO A 188 -2.50 20.59 -12.18
C PRO A 188 -1.80 21.11 -10.90
N LEU A 189 -0.72 20.47 -10.47
CA LEU A 189 0.01 20.82 -9.26
C LEU A 189 1.21 21.66 -9.64
N ARG A 190 1.33 22.86 -9.05
CA ARG A 190 2.54 23.68 -9.22
C ARG A 190 3.76 22.89 -8.78
N PRO A 191 4.88 22.92 -9.53
CA PRO A 191 6.13 22.34 -9.07
C PRO A 191 6.52 23.00 -7.74
N PRO A 192 7.15 22.26 -6.81
CA PRO A 192 7.69 22.88 -5.60
C PRO A 192 8.68 23.97 -6.02
N LYS A 193 8.58 25.14 -5.37
CA LYS A 193 9.63 26.17 -5.43
C LYS A 193 10.90 25.64 -4.78
#